data_AF-A0A4Q5Z4K5-F1
#
_entry.id   AF-A0A4Q5Z4K5-F1
#
_cell.length_a   1.000
_cell.length_b   1.000
_cell.length_c   1.000
_cell.angle_alpha   90.00
_cell.angle_beta   90.00
_cell.angle_gamma   90.00
#
_symmetry.space_group_name_H-M   'P 1'
#
loop_
_entity.id
_entity.type
_entity.pdbx_description
1 polymer ?
#
loop_
_entity_poly.entity_id
_entity_poly.type
_entity_poly.pdbx_seq_one_letter_code
_entity_poly.pdbx_strand_id
1 'polypeptide(L)'
;NPDRGFYRGRWQYAETPFGRTPEVDHRVPVDEKSTLYHGRQMPPVEGDDIDVTEPFNKVTVDPYVGGTGVKALPSISFMGFDLCNFSSNAFLSRQNGLDFDADPAKSFKGRTGKTQPLTKYALDYIRGLLQKVRDGNGVALVKFSYDGNGFNYVEGNNEHLIFGPEPNYVTANNPSAMCDVPGYTDKNWTEYHILQLKPILHEYEDVIMCVKAGMFGPWGEMHTSPIARDPKEYKKLLDAYLDAVPASRSILAHAGAFLAWYNATYNKTYNFSNIDAIPAPAKGSREARFGYFNDSYAAGNWDDHGSLSEGSRMFPSAEKLEDFGYDRYKTIAWIGRQNQVVQGEGGIGNNVFGIMPGAIIEAQHLRTTALNMRHGSYNLWKDFVYNEKNVTTPVTFPANSEEKPGAYTGKTITAIFDPVYDGKSGLEYFCDRMGYRLV
;
A
#
# COMPACT_ATOMS: atom_id res chain seq x y z
N ASN A 1 -5.73 5.47 -10.08
CA ASN A 1 -5.74 6.46 -9.00
C ASN A 1 -4.40 7.16 -9.09
N PRO A 2 -4.32 8.42 -9.53
CA PRO A 2 -3.54 8.98 -10.67
C PRO A 2 -2.57 8.10 -11.50
N ASP A 3 -2.37 6.86 -11.09
CA ASP A 3 -2.55 5.58 -11.80
C ASP A 3 -3.87 5.48 -12.59
N ARG A 4 -4.40 6.56 -13.17
CA ARG A 4 -5.70 6.59 -13.87
C ARG A 4 -5.67 7.62 -15.00
N GLY A 5 -5.13 7.21 -16.15
CA GLY A 5 -5.29 7.91 -17.44
C GLY A 5 -6.53 7.44 -18.21
N PHE A 6 -7.26 8.43 -18.76
CA PHE A 6 -8.45 8.47 -19.64
C PHE A 6 -9.70 7.61 -19.39
N TYR A 7 -9.63 6.48 -18.69
CA TYR A 7 -10.84 5.73 -18.34
C TYR A 7 -11.10 5.75 -16.84
N ARG A 8 -12.01 6.65 -16.48
CA ARG A 8 -12.68 6.73 -15.19
C ARG A 8 -13.26 5.36 -14.81
N GLY A 9 -13.05 5.00 -13.54
CA GLY A 9 -13.77 3.96 -12.80
C GLY A 9 -13.93 2.61 -13.50
N ARG A 10 -13.12 1.62 -13.14
CA ARG A 10 -13.61 0.23 -13.11
C ARG A 10 -13.09 -0.45 -11.86
N TRP A 11 -14.01 -0.68 -10.92
CA TRP A 11 -13.96 -1.88 -10.09
C TRP A 11 -13.78 -3.04 -11.06
N GLN A 12 -12.57 -3.57 -11.19
CA GLN A 12 -12.36 -4.72 -12.05
C GLN A 12 -12.85 -5.95 -11.29
N TYR A 13 -13.98 -6.50 -11.77
CA TYR A 13 -14.52 -7.76 -11.30
C TYR A 13 -13.93 -8.87 -12.16
N ALA A 14 -13.00 -9.64 -11.60
CA ALA A 14 -12.62 -10.92 -12.16
C ALA A 14 -13.29 -12.03 -11.34
N GLU A 15 -13.87 -13.02 -12.02
CA GLU A 15 -14.18 -14.29 -11.37
C GLU A 15 -12.84 -14.95 -11.05
N THR A 16 -12.63 -15.25 -9.77
CA THR A 16 -11.43 -15.94 -9.28
C THR A 16 -11.84 -17.21 -8.53
N PRO A 17 -10.89 -18.11 -8.23
CA PRO A 17 -11.18 -19.26 -7.36
C PRO A 17 -11.74 -18.88 -5.98
N PHE A 18 -11.58 -17.62 -5.55
CA PHE A 18 -12.08 -17.07 -4.28
C PHE A 18 -13.47 -16.42 -4.40
N GLY A 19 -14.14 -16.63 -5.54
CA GLY A 19 -15.35 -15.90 -5.94
C GLY A 19 -15.01 -14.59 -6.65
N ARG A 20 -15.99 -13.70 -6.79
CA ARG A 20 -15.76 -12.34 -7.29
C ARG A 20 -14.82 -11.62 -6.33
N THR A 21 -13.57 -11.41 -6.75
CA THR A 21 -12.61 -10.60 -6.03
C THR A 21 -12.37 -9.33 -6.82
N PRO A 22 -13.06 -8.24 -6.51
CA PRO A 22 -12.62 -6.96 -6.99
C PRO A 22 -11.34 -6.58 -6.23
N GLU A 23 -10.51 -5.73 -6.81
CA GLU A 23 -9.68 -4.84 -5.99
C GLU A 23 -10.69 -3.95 -5.27
N VAL A 24 -11.32 -4.46 -4.20
CA VAL A 24 -12.32 -3.69 -3.47
C VAL A 24 -11.58 -2.98 -2.36
N ASP A 25 -11.47 -1.67 -2.52
CA ASP A 25 -11.51 -0.77 -1.38
C ASP A 25 -12.88 -0.98 -0.72
N HIS A 26 -12.94 -1.93 0.22
CA HIS A 26 -14.15 -2.24 0.93
C HIS A 26 -14.44 -1.09 1.87
N ARG A 27 -15.28 -0.16 1.43
CA ARG A 27 -16.15 0.53 2.38
C ARG A 27 -16.97 -0.56 3.03
N VAL A 28 -16.69 -0.81 4.30
CA VAL A 28 -17.60 -1.61 5.11
C VAL A 28 -18.99 -0.91 5.00
N PRO A 29 -20.11 -1.64 4.86
CA PRO A 29 -21.43 -0.98 4.81
C PRO A 29 -21.91 -0.48 6.18
N VAL A 30 -22.63 0.64 6.25
CA VAL A 30 -23.18 1.14 7.54
C VAL A 30 -24.35 0.26 8.01
N ASP A 31 -24.64 0.22 9.31
CA ASP A 31 -25.77 -0.55 9.83
C ASP A 31 -27.12 -0.02 9.32
N GLU A 32 -28.17 -0.86 9.35
CA GLU A 32 -29.51 -0.54 8.82
C GLU A 32 -30.23 0.62 9.52
N LYS A 33 -29.74 1.06 10.69
CA LYS A 33 -30.31 2.12 11.52
C LYS A 33 -29.56 3.43 11.39
N SER A 34 -28.44 3.45 10.68
CA SER A 34 -27.67 4.66 10.37
C SER A 34 -28.45 5.55 9.42
N THR A 35 -28.48 6.86 9.68
CA THR A 35 -29.05 7.85 8.74
C THR A 35 -28.27 7.93 7.42
N LEU A 36 -27.11 7.28 7.34
CA LEU A 36 -26.30 7.11 6.13
C LEU A 36 -26.60 5.77 5.41
N TYR A 37 -27.53 4.97 5.93
CA TYR A 37 -27.94 3.69 5.34
C TYR A 37 -28.89 3.91 4.17
N HIS A 38 -28.32 3.91 2.96
CA HIS A 38 -29.08 3.78 1.72
C HIS A 38 -29.04 2.30 1.31
N GLY A 39 -30.12 1.56 1.61
CA GLY A 39 -30.16 0.10 1.53
C GLY A 39 -29.66 -0.52 0.21
N ARG A 40 -29.12 -1.75 0.35
CA ARG A 40 -28.43 -2.66 -0.60
C ARG A 40 -26.90 -2.61 -0.56
N GLN A 41 -26.29 -3.79 -0.46
CA GLN A 41 -24.90 -4.05 -0.84
C GLN A 41 -24.69 -3.55 -2.29
N MET A 42 -24.08 -2.36 -2.43
CA MET A 42 -23.78 -1.62 -3.67
C MET A 42 -24.94 -1.54 -4.69
N PRO A 43 -25.60 -0.37 -4.84
CA PRO A 43 -25.36 0.42 -6.07
C PRO A 43 -25.49 1.95 -5.85
N PRO A 44 -25.41 2.76 -6.93
CA PRO A 44 -24.40 3.80 -7.10
C PRO A 44 -24.46 4.89 -6.02
N VAL A 45 -23.29 5.42 -5.64
CA VAL A 45 -23.21 6.66 -4.87
C VAL A 45 -23.76 7.77 -5.78
N GLU A 46 -24.97 8.25 -5.47
CA GLU A 46 -25.55 9.43 -6.12
C GLU A 46 -24.64 10.64 -5.85
N GLY A 47 -24.18 11.29 -6.92
CA GLY A 47 -23.46 12.57 -6.87
C GLY A 47 -22.06 12.58 -7.49
N ASP A 48 -21.47 11.43 -7.82
CA ASP A 48 -20.28 11.41 -8.68
C ASP A 48 -20.73 11.42 -10.15
N ASP A 49 -20.13 12.29 -10.98
CA ASP A 49 -20.29 12.36 -12.44
C ASP A 49 -19.84 11.05 -13.14
N ILE A 50 -20.64 10.01 -12.97
CA ILE A 50 -20.50 8.71 -13.62
C ILE A 50 -21.62 8.65 -14.66
N ASP A 51 -21.27 8.89 -15.92
CA ASP A 51 -22.14 8.55 -17.04
C ASP A 51 -22.59 7.08 -16.90
N VAL A 52 -23.87 6.84 -17.19
CA VAL A 52 -24.48 5.50 -17.18
C VAL A 52 -23.62 4.56 -18.04
N THR A 53 -22.86 3.70 -17.39
CA THR A 53 -22.15 2.61 -18.07
C THR A 53 -23.10 1.45 -18.25
N GLU A 54 -23.09 0.85 -19.44
CA GLU A 54 -23.98 -0.25 -19.79
C GLU A 54 -23.94 -1.39 -18.75
N PRO A 55 -25.08 -2.06 -18.47
CA PRO A 55 -25.12 -3.19 -17.56
C PRO A 55 -24.13 -4.29 -17.97
N PHE A 56 -23.30 -4.72 -17.02
CA PHE A 56 -22.40 -5.86 -17.17
C PHE A 56 -23.19 -7.12 -17.56
N ASN A 57 -22.89 -7.67 -18.74
CA ASN A 57 -23.67 -8.70 -19.43
C ASN A 57 -23.39 -10.15 -18.98
N LYS A 58 -22.78 -10.38 -17.80
CA LYS A 58 -22.42 -11.71 -17.27
C LYS A 58 -21.50 -12.55 -18.19
N VAL A 59 -20.82 -11.93 -19.16
CA VAL A 59 -19.83 -12.64 -19.98
C VAL A 59 -18.49 -12.61 -19.25
N THR A 60 -17.93 -13.79 -18.98
CA THR A 60 -16.56 -13.98 -18.51
C THR A 60 -15.62 -13.33 -19.52
N VAL A 61 -14.98 -12.23 -19.14
CA VAL A 61 -13.80 -11.72 -19.88
C VAL A 61 -12.62 -12.60 -19.48
N ASP A 62 -11.98 -13.24 -20.46
CA ASP A 62 -10.80 -14.07 -20.23
C ASP A 62 -9.75 -13.32 -19.38
N PRO A 63 -9.10 -13.97 -18.39
CA PRO A 63 -8.23 -13.32 -17.43
C PRO A 63 -6.84 -13.03 -18.05
N TYR A 64 -6.83 -12.14 -19.04
CA TYR A 64 -5.63 -11.64 -19.67
C TYR A 64 -5.15 -10.35 -18.99
N VAL A 65 -3.85 -10.24 -18.76
CA VAL A 65 -3.18 -9.04 -18.28
C VAL A 65 -3.44 -7.88 -19.24
N GLY A 66 -4.34 -6.94 -18.93
CA GLY A 66 -4.48 -5.63 -19.59
C GLY A 66 -4.39 -5.61 -21.13
N GLY A 67 -5.01 -6.56 -21.86
CA GLY A 67 -4.93 -6.61 -23.33
C GLY A 67 -3.58 -7.08 -23.90
N THR A 68 -2.66 -7.57 -23.06
CA THR A 68 -1.37 -8.12 -23.48
C THR A 68 -1.47 -9.53 -24.07
N GLY A 69 -2.53 -10.29 -23.74
CA GLY A 69 -2.68 -11.69 -24.16
C GLY A 69 -1.95 -12.70 -23.27
N VAL A 70 -1.30 -12.26 -22.17
CA VAL A 70 -0.75 -13.15 -21.14
C VAL A 70 -1.84 -13.47 -20.11
N LYS A 71 -2.03 -14.74 -19.73
CA LYS A 71 -3.03 -15.14 -18.72
C LYS A 71 -2.42 -15.08 -17.32
N ALA A 72 -3.13 -14.50 -16.36
CA ALA A 72 -2.73 -14.52 -14.95
C ALA A 72 -3.89 -14.99 -14.07
N LEU A 73 -3.64 -15.94 -13.19
CA LEU A 73 -4.57 -16.31 -12.12
C LEU A 73 -4.05 -15.70 -10.81
N PRO A 74 -4.82 -14.82 -10.14
CA PRO A 74 -4.34 -14.19 -8.92
C PRO A 74 -4.10 -15.26 -7.86
N SER A 75 -2.88 -15.29 -7.34
CA SER A 75 -2.51 -16.20 -6.24
C SER A 75 -2.68 -15.54 -4.87
N ILE A 76 -2.87 -14.21 -4.84
CA ILE A 76 -3.00 -13.39 -3.63
C ILE A 76 -4.18 -12.43 -3.79
N SER A 77 -5.08 -12.43 -2.81
CA SER A 77 -6.16 -11.45 -2.65
C SER A 77 -5.64 -10.23 -1.88
N PHE A 78 -5.43 -9.12 -2.58
CA PHE A 78 -5.18 -7.82 -1.96
C PHE A 78 -6.50 -7.23 -1.45
N MET A 79 -6.59 -7.02 -0.14
CA MET A 79 -7.81 -6.59 0.56
C MET A 79 -7.55 -5.29 1.32
N GLY A 80 -8.16 -4.20 0.87
CA GLY A 80 -8.18 -2.90 1.56
C GLY A 80 -9.51 -2.69 2.28
N PHE A 81 -9.45 -2.36 3.57
CA PHE A 81 -10.61 -2.02 4.38
C PHE A 81 -10.55 -0.55 4.77
N ASP A 82 -11.45 0.25 4.20
CA ASP A 82 -11.56 1.67 4.51
C ASP A 82 -12.50 1.88 5.71
N LEU A 83 -11.94 2.43 6.79
CA LEU A 83 -12.60 2.61 8.08
C LEU A 83 -13.33 3.96 8.20
N CYS A 84 -13.29 4.83 7.18
CA CYS A 84 -13.92 6.17 7.20
C CYS A 84 -15.39 6.18 7.63
N ASN A 85 -16.16 5.16 7.26
CA ASN A 85 -17.60 5.09 7.55
C ASN A 85 -17.95 4.46 8.92
N PHE A 86 -16.97 3.95 9.68
CA PHE A 86 -17.25 3.14 10.88
C PHE A 86 -16.70 3.71 12.17
N SER A 87 -15.52 4.30 12.08
CA SER A 87 -14.60 4.30 13.20
C SER A 87 -13.58 5.41 13.12
N SER A 88 -13.61 6.23 12.06
CA SER A 88 -12.71 7.36 11.93
C SER A 88 -13.47 8.64 11.61
N ASN A 89 -12.85 9.75 11.96
CA ASN A 89 -13.27 11.08 11.57
C ASN A 89 -12.84 11.43 10.13
N ALA A 90 -12.29 10.51 9.33
CA ALA A 90 -11.86 10.80 7.96
C ALA A 90 -13.03 11.25 7.05
N PHE A 91 -12.71 11.87 5.92
CA PHE A 91 -13.73 12.28 4.95
C PHE A 91 -14.54 11.09 4.43
N LEU A 92 -15.85 11.28 4.26
CA LEU A 92 -16.75 10.22 3.80
C LEU A 92 -16.87 10.12 2.28
N SER A 93 -16.33 11.09 1.53
CA SER A 93 -16.35 11.11 0.07
C SER A 93 -15.30 12.09 -0.47
N ARG A 94 -15.02 12.01 -1.77
CA ARG A 94 -14.19 12.98 -2.47
C ARG A 94 -14.81 14.38 -2.42
N GLN A 95 -16.12 14.49 -2.67
CA GLN A 95 -16.82 15.77 -2.60
C GLN A 95 -16.70 16.41 -1.22
N ASN A 96 -16.72 15.62 -0.14
CA ASN A 96 -16.52 16.12 1.22
C ASN A 96 -15.12 16.71 1.43
N GLY A 97 -14.09 16.11 0.83
CA GLY A 97 -12.73 16.66 0.82
C GLY A 97 -12.67 17.98 0.02
N LEU A 98 -13.27 18.02 -1.17
CA LEU A 98 -13.34 19.23 -2.01
C LEU A 98 -14.09 20.37 -1.31
N ASP A 99 -15.23 20.07 -0.69
CA ASP A 99 -16.04 21.05 0.03
C ASP A 99 -15.30 21.58 1.27
N PHE A 100 -14.55 20.71 1.95
CA PHE A 100 -13.66 21.13 3.03
C PHE A 100 -12.57 22.06 2.51
N ASP A 101 -11.98 21.75 1.35
CA ASP A 101 -10.94 22.57 0.78
C ASP A 101 -11.45 23.96 0.36
N ALA A 102 -12.62 24.00 -0.28
CA ALA A 102 -13.25 25.24 -0.69
C ALA A 102 -13.78 26.10 0.47
N ASP A 103 -13.99 25.51 1.66
CA ASP A 103 -14.53 26.19 2.83
C ASP A 103 -13.47 27.06 3.54
N PRO A 104 -13.64 28.39 3.60
CA PRO A 104 -12.70 29.27 4.30
C PRO A 104 -12.57 28.97 5.80
N ALA A 105 -13.62 28.40 6.42
CA ALA A 105 -13.61 28.02 7.83
C ALA A 105 -13.02 26.62 8.06
N LYS A 106 -12.72 25.87 6.99
CA LYS A 106 -12.21 24.49 7.04
C LYS A 106 -13.03 23.62 8.00
N SER A 107 -14.37 23.63 7.85
CA SER A 107 -15.28 22.91 8.74
C SER A 107 -15.33 21.42 8.42
N PHE A 108 -15.27 20.55 9.43
CA PHE A 108 -15.45 19.10 9.26
C PHE A 108 -16.92 18.65 9.36
N LYS A 109 -17.84 19.55 9.73
CA LYS A 109 -19.24 19.22 10.05
C LYS A 109 -19.97 18.64 8.82
N GLY A 110 -20.51 17.42 8.96
CA GLY A 110 -21.27 16.75 7.91
C GLY A 110 -20.42 16.15 6.77
N ARG A 111 -19.10 16.33 6.81
CA ARG A 111 -18.16 15.87 5.76
C ARG A 111 -17.39 14.61 6.15
N THR A 112 -17.41 14.29 7.43
CA THR A 112 -16.51 13.33 8.08
C THR A 112 -17.28 12.25 8.81
N GLY A 113 -16.65 11.09 8.95
CA GLY A 113 -17.14 10.04 9.82
C GLY A 113 -17.03 10.42 11.29
N LYS A 114 -17.30 9.44 12.15
CA LYS A 114 -17.14 9.58 13.60
C LYS A 114 -16.09 8.61 14.08
N THR A 115 -15.10 9.13 14.81
CA THR A 115 -14.18 8.29 15.56
C THR A 115 -14.94 7.61 16.70
N GLN A 116 -14.96 6.28 16.69
CA GLN A 116 -15.67 5.43 17.65
C GLN A 116 -15.18 3.98 17.49
N PRO A 117 -15.55 3.04 18.37
CA PRO A 117 -15.20 1.63 18.20
C PRO A 117 -15.66 1.06 16.85
N LEU A 118 -14.86 0.15 16.27
CA LEU A 118 -15.30 -0.66 15.13
C LEU A 118 -16.59 -1.39 15.50
N THR A 119 -17.62 -1.22 14.68
CA THR A 119 -18.94 -1.81 14.94
C THR A 119 -18.89 -3.33 14.78
N LYS A 120 -19.82 -4.05 15.43
CA LYS A 120 -19.96 -5.50 15.23
C LYS A 120 -20.13 -5.84 13.75
N TYR A 121 -20.91 -5.03 13.03
CA TYR A 121 -21.11 -5.19 11.60
C TYR A 121 -19.79 -5.12 10.81
N ALA A 122 -18.92 -4.15 11.12
CA ALA A 122 -17.63 -4.01 10.46
C ALA A 122 -16.74 -5.24 10.66
N LEU A 123 -16.66 -5.71 11.90
CA LEU A 123 -15.91 -6.90 12.26
C LEU A 123 -16.45 -8.16 11.56
N ASP A 124 -17.77 -8.33 11.51
CA ASP A 124 -18.41 -9.45 10.81
C ASP A 124 -18.21 -9.39 9.29
N TYR A 125 -18.19 -8.20 8.70
CA TYR A 125 -17.94 -8.01 7.28
C TYR A 125 -16.50 -8.38 6.89
N ILE A 126 -15.50 -7.93 7.68
CA ILE A 126 -14.09 -8.29 7.51
C ILE A 126 -13.93 -9.81 7.61
N ARG A 127 -14.50 -10.43 8.67
CA ARG A 127 -14.53 -11.88 8.87
C ARG A 127 -15.13 -12.61 7.66
N GLY A 128 -16.29 -12.18 7.18
CA GLY A 128 -16.98 -12.80 6.06
C GLY A 128 -16.18 -12.76 4.75
N LEU A 129 -15.38 -11.71 4.51
CA LEU A 129 -14.53 -11.62 3.33
C LEU A 129 -13.29 -12.49 3.43
N LEU A 130 -12.66 -12.56 4.60
CA LEU A 130 -11.54 -13.48 4.84
C LEU A 130 -11.99 -14.95 4.75
N GLN A 131 -13.22 -15.25 5.18
CA GLN A 131 -13.80 -16.58 5.00
C GLN A 131 -13.92 -16.97 3.53
N LYS A 132 -14.30 -16.05 2.63
CA LYS A 132 -14.33 -16.33 1.18
C LYS A 132 -12.95 -16.66 0.62
N VAL A 133 -11.91 -15.98 1.09
CA VAL A 133 -10.52 -16.30 0.70
C VAL A 133 -10.17 -17.71 1.16
N ARG A 134 -10.52 -18.07 2.41
CA ARG A 134 -10.32 -19.43 2.93
C ARG A 134 -11.09 -20.49 2.14
N ASP A 135 -12.36 -20.28 1.91
CA ASP A 135 -13.23 -21.24 1.19
C ASP A 135 -12.77 -21.45 -0.26
N GLY A 136 -12.14 -20.43 -0.87
CA GLY A 136 -11.54 -20.53 -2.20
C GLY A 136 -10.11 -21.05 -2.23
N ASN A 137 -9.54 -21.51 -1.11
CA ASN A 137 -8.14 -21.93 -0.97
C ASN A 137 -7.13 -20.84 -1.38
N GLY A 138 -7.43 -19.60 -1.00
CA GLY A 138 -6.62 -18.42 -1.31
C GLY A 138 -5.75 -17.95 -0.17
N VAL A 139 -4.98 -16.91 -0.49
CA VAL A 139 -4.13 -16.20 0.45
C VAL A 139 -4.45 -14.71 0.35
N ALA A 140 -4.46 -13.99 1.47
CA ALA A 140 -4.78 -12.57 1.53
C ALA A 140 -3.60 -11.71 2.00
N LEU A 141 -3.45 -10.55 1.39
CA LEU A 141 -2.72 -9.42 1.94
C LEU A 141 -3.76 -8.39 2.41
N VAL A 142 -3.73 -8.05 3.69
CA VAL A 142 -4.77 -7.23 4.32
C VAL A 142 -4.21 -5.85 4.67
N LYS A 143 -4.95 -4.78 4.35
CA LYS A 143 -4.67 -3.40 4.74
C LYS A 143 -5.92 -2.80 5.39
N PHE A 144 -5.74 -2.09 6.49
CA PHE A 144 -6.78 -1.25 7.10
C PHE A 144 -6.31 0.20 7.02
N SER A 145 -7.19 1.10 6.60
CA SER A 145 -6.85 2.51 6.40
C SER A 145 -8.01 3.42 6.75
N TYR A 146 -7.73 4.61 7.27
CA TYR A 146 -8.75 5.64 7.52
C TYR A 146 -9.12 6.43 6.27
N ASP A 147 -8.20 6.51 5.32
CA ASP A 147 -8.39 7.18 4.04
C ASP A 147 -7.85 6.31 2.90
N GLY A 148 -8.40 5.10 2.74
CA GLY A 148 -7.92 4.18 1.70
C GLY A 148 -8.17 4.70 0.27
N ASN A 149 -9.22 5.50 0.13
CA ASN A 149 -9.63 6.10 -1.14
C ASN A 149 -8.90 7.43 -1.45
N GLY A 150 -8.13 7.99 -0.51
CA GLY A 150 -7.37 9.22 -0.71
C GLY A 150 -8.21 10.48 -0.85
N PHE A 151 -9.30 10.59 -0.08
CA PHE A 151 -10.11 11.81 -0.02
C PHE A 151 -9.35 13.00 0.57
N ASN A 152 -8.17 12.77 1.17
CA ASN A 152 -7.24 13.81 1.55
C ASN A 152 -6.40 14.36 0.38
N TYR A 153 -6.61 13.91 -0.86
CA TYR A 153 -5.97 14.45 -2.05
C TYR A 153 -6.99 15.12 -2.97
N VAL A 154 -6.79 16.40 -3.26
CA VAL A 154 -7.57 17.15 -4.25
C VAL A 154 -6.89 16.93 -5.60
N GLU A 155 -7.55 16.20 -6.49
CA GLU A 155 -7.07 16.01 -7.88
C GLU A 155 -7.67 17.06 -8.82
N GLY A 156 -6.97 17.38 -9.92
CA GLY A 156 -7.42 18.33 -10.95
C GLY A 156 -6.33 19.31 -11.39
N ASN A 157 -6.71 20.48 -11.92
CA ASN A 157 -5.72 21.47 -12.39
C ASN A 157 -4.92 22.15 -11.26
N ASN A 158 -5.30 21.92 -9.99
CA ASN A 158 -4.65 22.45 -8.81
C ASN A 158 -4.46 21.32 -7.80
N GLU A 159 -3.71 20.29 -8.18
CA GLU A 159 -3.53 19.12 -7.32
C GLU A 159 -2.77 19.47 -6.04
N HIS A 160 -3.34 19.08 -4.90
CA HIS A 160 -2.69 19.27 -3.62
C HIS A 160 -3.31 18.38 -2.54
N LEU A 161 -2.57 18.19 -1.44
CA LEU A 161 -3.05 17.47 -0.28
C LEU A 161 -3.82 18.39 0.65
N ILE A 162 -4.95 17.91 1.12
CA ILE A 162 -5.74 18.52 2.19
C ILE A 162 -5.53 17.69 3.45
N PHE A 163 -5.20 18.35 4.55
CA PHE A 163 -5.00 17.68 5.83
C PHE A 163 -6.36 17.40 6.45
N GLY A 164 -7.01 16.33 5.98
CA GLY A 164 -8.20 15.80 6.62
C GLY A 164 -7.90 15.27 8.01
N PRO A 165 -8.94 15.08 8.81
CA PRO A 165 -8.77 14.69 10.19
C PRO A 165 -8.50 13.18 10.24
N GLU A 166 -7.64 12.80 11.18
CA GLU A 166 -7.31 11.40 11.44
C GLU A 166 -7.69 11.06 12.91
N PRO A 167 -7.94 9.79 13.25
CA PRO A 167 -8.38 9.41 14.60
C PRO A 167 -7.42 9.70 15.74
N ASN A 168 -6.13 9.90 15.46
CA ASN A 168 -5.18 10.35 16.48
C ASN A 168 -4.81 11.84 16.33
N TYR A 169 -5.55 12.58 15.50
CA TYR A 169 -5.41 14.02 15.37
C TYR A 169 -6.56 14.72 16.11
N VAL A 170 -6.21 15.64 17.00
CA VAL A 170 -7.20 16.38 17.79
C VAL A 170 -7.97 17.33 16.87
N THR A 171 -9.27 17.11 16.76
CA THR A 171 -10.17 17.96 15.98
C THR A 171 -11.43 18.27 16.75
N ALA A 172 -12.26 19.19 16.25
CA ALA A 172 -13.57 19.46 16.85
C ALA A 172 -14.46 18.19 16.94
N ASN A 173 -14.28 17.23 16.03
CA ASN A 173 -15.02 15.96 16.00
C ASN A 173 -14.34 14.84 16.81
N ASN A 174 -13.13 15.07 17.34
CA ASN A 174 -12.35 14.13 18.15
C ASN A 174 -11.40 14.90 19.07
N PRO A 175 -11.87 15.37 20.24
CA PRO A 175 -11.15 16.38 21.02
C PRO A 175 -9.95 15.85 21.81
N SER A 176 -9.78 14.54 21.96
CA SER A 176 -8.69 13.96 22.77
C SER A 176 -7.63 13.22 21.96
N ALA A 177 -7.93 12.78 20.72
CA ALA A 177 -7.15 11.80 19.97
C ALA A 177 -6.93 10.44 20.69
N MET A 178 -7.44 10.30 21.90
CA MET A 178 -7.36 9.13 22.76
C MET A 178 -8.69 8.37 22.74
N CYS A 179 -8.62 7.06 22.89
CA CYS A 179 -9.79 6.23 23.04
C CYS A 179 -10.57 6.63 24.30
N ASP A 180 -11.89 6.76 24.20
CA ASP A 180 -12.77 7.09 25.31
C ASP A 180 -13.53 5.87 25.86
N VAL A 181 -13.24 4.67 25.35
CA VAL A 181 -13.87 3.43 25.80
C VAL A 181 -13.39 3.09 27.21
N PRO A 182 -14.30 2.88 28.18
CA PRO A 182 -13.92 2.50 29.54
C PRO A 182 -13.00 1.27 29.56
N GLY A 183 -11.86 1.39 30.25
CA GLY A 183 -10.85 0.33 30.34
C GLY A 183 -9.79 0.34 29.23
N TYR A 184 -9.90 1.23 28.24
CA TYR A 184 -8.94 1.38 27.15
C TYR A 184 -8.49 2.82 26.93
N THR A 185 -8.73 3.70 27.91
CA THR A 185 -8.39 5.13 27.83
C THR A 185 -6.89 5.42 27.86
N ASP A 186 -6.05 4.40 28.09
CA ASP A 186 -4.60 4.43 27.92
C ASP A 186 -4.15 4.39 26.45
N LYS A 187 -5.06 4.03 25.52
CA LYS A 187 -4.77 3.82 24.09
C LYS A 187 -5.24 4.99 23.24
N ASN A 188 -4.57 5.26 22.14
CA ASN A 188 -5.18 6.04 21.06
C ASN A 188 -6.18 5.19 20.25
N TRP A 189 -6.97 5.84 19.40
CA TRP A 189 -7.99 5.15 18.61
C TRP A 189 -7.40 4.10 17.64
N THR A 190 -6.22 4.36 17.09
CA THR A 190 -5.54 3.41 16.21
C THR A 190 -5.14 2.12 16.93
N GLU A 191 -4.55 2.23 18.12
CA GLU A 191 -4.23 1.08 18.98
C GLU A 191 -5.49 0.29 19.34
N TYR A 192 -6.59 0.99 19.65
CA TYR A 192 -7.85 0.34 19.98
C TYR A 192 -8.50 -0.37 18.78
N HIS A 193 -8.51 0.22 17.59
CA HIS A 193 -9.02 -0.45 16.39
C HIS A 193 -8.21 -1.70 16.05
N ILE A 194 -6.88 -1.63 16.15
CA ILE A 194 -6.00 -2.79 15.95
C ILE A 194 -6.29 -3.89 16.99
N LEU A 195 -6.52 -3.51 18.26
CA LEU A 195 -6.94 -4.44 19.31
C LEU A 195 -8.26 -5.15 18.95
N GLN A 196 -9.25 -4.43 18.41
CA GLN A 196 -10.52 -5.02 17.98
C GLN A 196 -10.35 -5.99 16.79
N LEU A 197 -9.35 -5.77 15.93
CA LEU A 197 -9.04 -6.63 14.78
C LEU A 197 -8.27 -7.89 15.16
N LYS A 198 -7.54 -7.88 16.29
CA LYS A 198 -6.71 -9.01 16.76
C LYS A 198 -7.42 -10.37 16.71
N PRO A 199 -8.65 -10.55 17.24
CA PRO A 199 -9.33 -11.84 17.16
C PRO A 199 -9.54 -12.34 15.73
N ILE A 200 -9.86 -11.45 14.79
CA ILE A 200 -10.06 -11.81 13.37
C ILE A 200 -8.72 -12.17 12.72
N LEU A 201 -7.67 -11.41 12.98
CA LEU A 201 -6.34 -11.68 12.43
C LEU A 201 -5.80 -13.05 12.88
N HIS A 202 -6.07 -13.45 14.12
CA HIS A 202 -5.78 -14.80 14.62
C HIS A 202 -6.73 -15.87 14.08
N GLU A 203 -8.03 -15.56 13.97
CA GLU A 203 -9.02 -16.46 13.40
C GLU A 203 -8.66 -16.87 11.97
N TYR A 204 -8.10 -15.95 11.17
CA TYR A 204 -7.72 -16.13 9.75
C TYR A 204 -6.21 -16.19 9.49
N GLU A 205 -5.43 -16.58 10.50
CA GLU A 205 -3.98 -16.71 10.38
C GLU A 205 -3.58 -17.62 9.21
N ASP A 206 -4.29 -18.72 8.98
CA ASP A 206 -4.05 -19.70 7.91
C ASP A 206 -4.05 -19.11 6.49
N VAL A 207 -4.87 -18.08 6.23
CA VAL A 207 -5.03 -17.47 4.90
C VAL A 207 -4.39 -16.09 4.76
N ILE A 208 -4.09 -15.41 5.86
CA ILE A 208 -3.39 -14.12 5.79
C ILE A 208 -1.91 -14.39 5.53
N MET A 209 -1.34 -13.84 4.45
CA MET A 209 0.10 -13.82 4.21
C MET A 209 0.77 -12.67 4.95
N CYS A 210 0.20 -11.47 4.84
CA CYS A 210 0.76 -10.24 5.37
C CYS A 210 -0.33 -9.26 5.79
N VAL A 211 -0.03 -8.42 6.78
CA VAL A 211 -0.85 -7.26 7.15
C VAL A 211 -0.05 -5.97 6.87
N LYS A 212 -0.54 -5.11 5.97
CA LYS A 212 0.06 -3.80 5.69
C LYS A 212 -0.40 -2.81 6.75
N ALA A 213 0.54 -2.10 7.37
CA ALA A 213 0.28 -1.25 8.54
C ALA A 213 -0.56 0.02 8.25
N GLY A 214 -0.90 0.27 6.99
CA GLY A 214 -1.40 1.50 6.37
C GLY A 214 -2.63 2.21 6.95
N MET A 215 -2.61 2.57 8.24
CA MET A 215 -3.76 3.16 8.95
C MET A 215 -4.00 4.63 8.59
N PHE A 216 -2.98 5.47 8.75
CA PHE A 216 -3.05 6.91 8.54
C PHE A 216 -2.35 7.32 7.24
N GLY A 217 -2.50 8.59 6.87
CA GLY A 217 -2.03 9.14 5.60
C GLY A 217 -3.00 8.88 4.43
N PRO A 218 -2.89 9.66 3.35
CA PRO A 218 -3.62 9.42 2.11
C PRO A 218 -3.38 7.99 1.61
N TRP A 219 -4.43 7.36 1.07
CA TRP A 219 -4.44 5.98 0.54
C TRP A 219 -4.00 4.89 1.55
N GLY A 220 -3.82 5.25 2.82
CA GLY A 220 -3.21 4.38 3.83
C GLY A 220 -1.71 4.15 3.59
N GLU A 221 -1.00 5.09 2.97
CA GLU A 221 0.44 4.97 2.68
C GLU A 221 1.32 5.45 3.84
N MET A 222 0.73 6.05 4.88
CA MET A 222 1.43 6.56 6.07
C MET A 222 2.44 7.66 5.73
N HIS A 223 2.03 8.60 4.89
CA HIS A 223 2.85 9.74 4.54
C HIS A 223 2.06 11.05 4.54
N THR A 224 2.80 12.16 4.57
CA THR A 224 2.33 13.55 4.39
C THR A 224 1.31 14.11 5.40
N SER A 225 0.51 13.29 6.09
CA SER A 225 -0.40 13.76 7.13
C SER A 225 0.37 14.24 8.38
N PRO A 226 -0.25 15.08 9.24
CA PRO A 226 0.36 15.49 10.50
C PRO A 226 0.79 14.31 11.38
N ILE A 227 -0.03 13.25 11.48
CA ILE A 227 0.32 12.03 12.24
C ILE A 227 1.50 11.32 11.57
N ALA A 228 1.49 11.20 10.25
CA ALA A 228 2.56 10.53 9.51
C ALA A 228 3.94 11.21 9.63
N ARG A 229 4.00 12.42 10.17
CA ARG A 229 5.25 13.15 10.44
C ARG A 229 5.75 13.00 11.88
N ASP A 230 4.99 12.37 12.78
CA ASP A 230 5.41 12.12 14.15
C ASP A 230 5.98 10.69 14.31
N PRO A 231 7.30 10.51 14.51
CA PRO A 231 7.90 9.19 14.70
C PRO A 231 7.33 8.43 15.91
N LYS A 232 6.74 9.11 16.90
CA LYS A 232 6.13 8.48 18.07
C LYS A 232 4.86 7.70 17.72
N GLU A 233 4.13 8.15 16.71
CA GLU A 233 2.88 7.49 16.30
C GLU A 233 3.16 6.15 15.61
N TYR A 234 4.28 6.02 14.88
CA TYR A 234 4.74 4.74 14.32
C TYR A 234 5.13 3.73 15.39
N LYS A 235 5.70 4.18 16.52
CA LYS A 235 6.01 3.28 17.64
C LYS A 235 4.74 2.63 18.19
N LYS A 236 3.70 3.43 18.45
CA LYS A 236 2.39 2.95 18.91
C LYS A 236 1.74 2.03 17.88
N LEU A 237 1.70 2.46 16.62
CA LEU A 237 1.12 1.71 15.51
C LEU A 237 1.77 0.32 15.37
N LEU A 238 3.10 0.27 15.25
CA LEU A 238 3.80 -0.98 14.98
C LEU A 238 3.87 -1.89 16.20
N ASP A 239 3.88 -1.36 17.43
CA ASP A 239 3.71 -2.20 18.62
C ASP A 239 2.32 -2.82 18.70
N ALA A 240 1.26 -2.06 18.38
CA ALA A 240 -0.10 -2.58 18.34
C ALA A 240 -0.23 -3.70 17.29
N TYR A 241 0.34 -3.51 16.08
CA TYR A 241 0.36 -4.57 15.08
C TYR A 241 1.20 -5.78 15.51
N LEU A 242 2.36 -5.58 16.15
CA LEU A 242 3.17 -6.69 16.66
C LEU A 242 2.42 -7.52 17.71
N ASP A 243 1.54 -6.91 18.50
CA ASP A 243 0.66 -7.60 19.44
C ASP A 243 -0.56 -8.26 18.76
N ALA A 244 -1.16 -7.62 17.76
CA ALA A 244 -2.40 -8.07 17.15
C ALA A 244 -2.24 -9.07 16.00
N VAL A 245 -1.13 -8.99 15.25
CA VAL A 245 -0.87 -9.85 14.08
C VAL A 245 -0.19 -11.14 14.54
N PRO A 246 -0.70 -12.32 14.16
CA PRO A 246 -0.13 -13.60 14.56
C PRO A 246 1.36 -13.71 14.27
N ALA A 247 2.13 -14.30 15.19
CA ALA A 247 3.59 -14.35 15.14
C ALA A 247 4.16 -14.98 13.86
N SER A 248 3.39 -15.83 13.18
CA SER A 248 3.77 -16.47 11.92
C SER A 248 3.62 -15.59 10.68
N ARG A 249 3.04 -14.39 10.81
CA ARG A 249 2.72 -13.47 9.71
C ARG A 249 3.54 -12.19 9.77
N SER A 250 3.89 -11.69 8.58
CA SER A 250 4.66 -10.44 8.42
C SER A 250 3.75 -9.22 8.46
N ILE A 251 4.33 -8.12 8.93
CA ILE A 251 3.73 -6.78 8.96
C ILE A 251 4.47 -5.94 7.92
N LEU A 252 3.76 -5.41 6.91
CA LEU A 252 4.38 -4.59 5.88
C LEU A 252 4.34 -3.11 6.25
N ALA A 253 5.50 -2.46 6.24
CA ALA A 253 5.67 -1.03 6.51
C ALA A 253 6.68 -0.41 5.52
N HIS A 254 6.62 0.91 5.30
CA HIS A 254 7.71 1.59 4.58
C HIS A 254 8.96 1.71 5.47
N ALA A 255 10.13 1.95 4.87
CA ALA A 255 11.41 1.96 5.58
C ALA A 255 11.46 3.00 6.72
N GLY A 256 10.88 4.19 6.51
CA GLY A 256 10.80 5.24 7.53
C GLY A 256 9.97 4.87 8.76
N ALA A 257 8.88 4.11 8.59
CA ALA A 257 8.08 3.61 9.69
C ALA A 257 8.88 2.63 10.58
N PHE A 258 9.60 1.70 9.95
CA PHE A 258 10.51 0.79 10.66
C PHE A 258 11.60 1.58 11.40
N LEU A 259 12.24 2.56 10.73
CA LEU A 259 13.26 3.41 11.35
C LEU A 259 12.73 4.13 12.60
N ALA A 260 11.53 4.72 12.52
CA ALA A 260 10.88 5.39 13.64
C ALA A 260 10.69 4.44 14.83
N TRP A 261 10.12 3.26 14.56
CA TRP A 261 9.91 2.25 15.59
C TRP A 261 11.21 1.68 16.16
N TYR A 262 12.21 1.41 15.32
CA TYR A 262 13.50 0.83 15.75
C TYR A 262 14.27 1.82 16.63
N ASN A 263 14.36 3.08 16.21
CA ASN A 263 14.98 4.15 17.00
C ASN A 263 14.30 4.34 18.35
N ALA A 264 12.97 4.39 18.38
CA ALA A 264 12.21 4.53 19.62
C ALA A 264 12.35 3.28 20.52
N THR A 265 12.39 2.08 19.95
CA THR A 265 12.48 0.82 20.71
C THR A 265 13.86 0.62 21.33
N TYR A 266 14.93 0.98 20.62
CA TYR A 266 16.30 0.69 21.02
C TYR A 266 17.11 1.92 21.42
N ASN A 267 16.45 3.08 21.54
CA ASN A 267 17.07 4.36 21.82
C ASN A 267 18.25 4.65 20.86
N LYS A 268 17.96 4.57 19.56
CA LYS A 268 18.90 4.79 18.45
C LYS A 268 18.52 6.05 17.67
N THR A 269 19.40 6.47 16.77
CA THR A 269 19.25 7.68 15.96
C THR A 269 19.64 7.42 14.50
N TYR A 270 19.28 6.25 13.96
CA TYR A 270 19.46 5.95 12.55
C TYR A 270 18.56 6.83 11.68
N ASN A 271 19.00 7.09 10.45
CA ASN A 271 18.24 7.76 9.42
C ASN A 271 18.51 7.07 8.08
N PHE A 272 18.01 7.61 6.97
CA PHE A 272 18.19 6.99 5.67
C PHE A 272 19.64 6.98 5.17
N SER A 273 20.49 7.91 5.61
CA SER A 273 21.88 7.96 5.18
C SER A 273 22.77 6.94 5.88
N ASN A 274 22.27 6.25 6.91
CA ASN A 274 22.96 5.17 7.62
C ASN A 274 22.06 3.96 7.94
N ILE A 275 20.93 3.82 7.27
CA ILE A 275 19.97 2.71 7.47
C ILE A 275 20.62 1.34 7.23
N ASP A 276 21.60 1.28 6.32
CA ASP A 276 22.39 0.10 6.00
C ASP A 276 23.36 -0.31 7.14
N ALA A 277 23.53 0.50 8.18
CA ALA A 277 24.25 0.11 9.38
C ALA A 277 23.36 -0.65 10.40
N ILE A 278 22.03 -0.69 10.19
CA ILE A 278 21.13 -1.50 11.01
C ILE A 278 21.35 -2.98 10.69
N PRO A 279 21.63 -3.82 11.70
CA PRO A 279 21.88 -5.25 11.47
C PRO A 279 20.63 -5.95 10.95
N ALA A 280 20.83 -7.01 10.16
CA ALA A 280 19.73 -7.90 9.80
C ALA A 280 19.10 -8.51 11.07
N PRO A 281 17.78 -8.66 11.10
CA PRO A 281 17.07 -9.09 12.30
C PRO A 281 17.36 -10.56 12.60
N ALA A 282 17.51 -10.89 13.89
CA ALA A 282 17.66 -12.27 14.30
C ALA A 282 16.35 -13.04 14.07
N LYS A 283 16.45 -14.29 13.61
CA LYS A 283 15.26 -15.14 13.40
C LYS A 283 14.44 -15.24 14.68
N GLY A 284 13.14 -14.93 14.59
CA GLY A 284 12.20 -14.96 15.72
C GLY A 284 12.18 -13.68 16.57
N SER A 285 12.99 -12.68 16.25
CA SER A 285 12.90 -11.37 16.90
C SER A 285 11.68 -10.57 16.44
N ARG A 286 11.34 -9.49 17.16
CA ARG A 286 10.23 -8.59 16.78
C ARG A 286 10.50 -7.92 15.43
N GLU A 287 11.75 -7.56 15.17
CA GLU A 287 12.21 -6.93 13.93
C GLU A 287 12.04 -7.85 12.73
N ALA A 288 12.26 -9.16 12.91
CA ALA A 288 12.09 -10.16 11.86
C ALA A 288 10.62 -10.35 11.46
N ARG A 289 9.67 -9.62 12.05
CA ARG A 289 8.26 -9.60 11.65
C ARG A 289 7.97 -8.55 10.59
N PHE A 290 8.87 -7.59 10.35
CA PHE A 290 8.62 -6.48 9.43
C PHE A 290 9.07 -6.81 8.01
N GLY A 291 8.11 -6.90 7.11
CA GLY A 291 8.34 -6.80 5.67
C GLY A 291 8.13 -5.37 5.17
N TYR A 292 8.31 -5.17 3.87
CA TYR A 292 8.32 -3.84 3.27
C TYR A 292 7.38 -3.76 2.08
N PHE A 293 6.88 -2.56 1.80
CA PHE A 293 6.17 -2.29 0.57
C PHE A 293 6.77 -1.11 -0.19
N ASN A 294 6.55 -1.11 -1.51
CA ASN A 294 6.91 -0.03 -2.43
C ASN A 294 5.71 0.24 -3.34
N ASP A 295 4.96 1.30 -3.08
CA ASP A 295 3.73 1.68 -3.81
C ASP A 295 3.92 2.10 -5.28
N SER A 296 5.16 2.43 -5.69
CA SER A 296 5.50 2.81 -7.07
C SER A 296 6.66 1.98 -7.61
N TYR A 297 6.50 0.66 -7.65
CA TYR A 297 7.55 -0.25 -8.11
C TYR A 297 7.99 0.08 -9.54
N ALA A 298 9.26 0.45 -9.67
CA ALA A 298 9.90 0.77 -10.94
C ALA A 298 9.30 1.95 -11.73
N ALA A 299 8.56 2.84 -11.08
CA ALA A 299 7.95 4.04 -11.70
C ALA A 299 8.97 5.04 -12.19
N GLY A 300 10.08 5.15 -11.47
CA GLY A 300 11.27 5.89 -11.88
C GLY A 300 10.98 7.19 -12.63
N ASN A 301 10.18 8.05 -12.01
CA ASN A 301 10.46 9.47 -12.09
C ASN A 301 11.37 9.80 -10.90
N TRP A 302 12.42 10.57 -11.12
CA TRP A 302 13.49 10.77 -10.12
C TRP A 302 13.04 11.50 -8.86
N ASP A 303 11.86 12.10 -8.90
CA ASP A 303 11.22 12.80 -7.79
C ASP A 303 10.20 11.92 -7.03
N ASP A 304 9.88 10.73 -7.55
CA ASP A 304 9.00 9.74 -6.92
C ASP A 304 9.71 8.39 -6.78
N HIS A 305 10.15 8.10 -5.56
CA HIS A 305 10.83 6.85 -5.21
C HIS A 305 9.88 5.78 -4.68
N GLY A 306 8.56 6.00 -4.80
CA GLY A 306 7.54 5.28 -4.06
C GLY A 306 7.79 5.32 -2.56
N SER A 307 7.29 4.31 -1.84
CA SER A 307 7.43 4.22 -0.39
C SER A 307 8.87 3.98 0.11
N LEU A 308 9.87 3.88 -0.78
CA LEU A 308 11.26 3.69 -0.37
C LEU A 308 11.82 4.92 0.33
N SER A 309 11.42 6.13 -0.06
CA SER A 309 11.84 7.38 0.59
C SER A 309 10.88 7.81 1.71
N GLU A 310 9.76 7.11 1.88
CA GLU A 310 8.71 7.56 2.76
C GLU A 310 9.10 7.54 4.23
N GLY A 311 8.73 8.61 4.92
CA GLY A 311 9.13 8.89 6.30
C GLY A 311 10.52 9.52 6.45
N SER A 312 11.27 9.78 5.37
CA SER A 312 12.54 10.53 5.42
C SER A 312 12.39 11.89 6.10
N ARG A 313 11.24 12.55 5.91
CA ARG A 313 10.91 13.83 6.54
C ARG A 313 10.85 13.80 8.07
N MET A 314 10.75 12.62 8.69
CA MET A 314 10.83 12.46 10.15
C MET A 314 12.26 12.54 10.69
N PHE A 315 13.27 12.37 9.82
CA PHE A 315 14.68 12.25 10.20
C PHE A 315 15.56 13.24 9.41
N PRO A 316 15.38 14.57 9.61
CA PRO A 316 16.19 15.55 8.89
C PRO A 316 17.68 15.34 9.17
N SER A 317 18.51 15.46 8.13
CA SER A 317 19.96 15.51 8.29
C SER A 317 20.39 16.92 8.70
N ALA A 318 21.51 17.03 9.43
CA ALA A 318 22.02 18.31 9.89
C ALA A 318 22.59 19.19 8.75
N GLU A 319 22.87 18.62 7.58
CA GLU A 319 23.65 19.27 6.53
C GLU A 319 22.79 19.91 5.44
N LYS A 320 21.57 19.41 5.20
CA LYS A 320 20.63 19.96 4.20
C LYS A 320 19.18 19.67 4.60
N LEU A 321 18.43 20.72 4.96
CA LEU A 321 17.03 20.62 5.42
C LEU A 321 16.08 20.00 4.37
N GLU A 322 16.47 20.05 3.09
CA GLU A 322 15.69 19.65 1.93
C GLU A 322 16.02 18.24 1.40
N ASP A 323 17.15 17.64 1.82
CA ASP A 323 17.59 16.31 1.33
C ASP A 323 17.16 15.14 2.23
N PHE A 324 16.61 15.40 3.43
CA PHE A 324 16.11 14.41 4.41
C PHE A 324 16.99 13.16 4.63
N GLY A 325 18.27 13.23 4.23
CA GLY A 325 19.23 12.13 4.23
C GLY A 325 18.82 10.90 3.41
N TYR A 326 17.88 10.99 2.46
CA TYR A 326 17.43 9.82 1.71
C TYR A 326 18.54 9.28 0.79
N ASP A 327 18.92 8.01 0.98
CA ASP A 327 19.82 7.28 0.11
C ASP A 327 19.13 5.99 -0.36
N ARG A 328 18.73 5.99 -1.65
CA ARG A 328 18.04 4.86 -2.28
C ARG A 328 18.86 3.57 -2.18
N TYR A 329 20.16 3.63 -2.43
CA TYR A 329 21.00 2.44 -2.52
C TYR A 329 21.25 1.81 -1.15
N LYS A 330 21.44 2.63 -0.12
CA LYS A 330 21.49 2.14 1.27
C LYS A 330 20.17 1.54 1.69
N THR A 331 19.06 2.16 1.32
CA THR A 331 17.70 1.67 1.65
C THR A 331 17.42 0.32 0.99
N ILE A 332 17.67 0.19 -0.32
CA ILE A 332 17.45 -1.07 -1.05
C ILE A 332 18.40 -2.16 -0.55
N ALA A 333 19.68 -1.84 -0.35
CA ALA A 333 20.65 -2.79 0.20
C ALA A 333 20.25 -3.26 1.61
N TRP A 334 19.69 -2.36 2.43
CA TRP A 334 19.16 -2.69 3.74
C TRP A 334 17.94 -3.61 3.63
N ILE A 335 16.91 -3.25 2.84
CA ILE A 335 15.70 -4.06 2.59
C ILE A 335 16.08 -5.47 2.12
N GLY A 336 16.97 -5.57 1.13
CA GLY A 336 17.41 -6.85 0.57
C GLY A 336 18.11 -7.79 1.57
N ARG A 337 18.57 -7.28 2.72
CA ARG A 337 19.18 -8.07 3.79
C ARG A 337 18.22 -8.45 4.93
N GLN A 338 16.99 -7.93 4.95
CA GLN A 338 16.04 -8.20 6.04
C GLN A 338 15.46 -9.62 6.01
N ASN A 339 15.57 -10.31 4.87
CA ASN A 339 15.03 -11.67 4.67
C ASN A 339 13.53 -11.76 5.04
N GLN A 340 12.76 -10.80 4.53
CA GLN A 340 11.33 -10.63 4.77
C GLN A 340 10.58 -10.36 3.47
N VAL A 341 9.25 -10.43 3.53
CA VAL A 341 8.38 -10.14 2.38
C VAL A 341 8.59 -8.71 1.91
N VAL A 342 8.77 -8.55 0.61
CA VAL A 342 8.76 -7.24 -0.05
C VAL A 342 7.67 -7.22 -1.11
N GLN A 343 6.72 -6.32 -0.96
CA GLN A 343 5.57 -6.20 -1.84
C GLN A 343 5.64 -4.89 -2.63
N GLY A 344 5.65 -4.95 -3.96
CA GLY A 344 5.54 -3.74 -4.77
C GLY A 344 4.11 -3.52 -5.29
N GLU A 345 3.69 -2.28 -5.43
CA GLU A 345 2.51 -1.87 -6.20
C GLU A 345 2.96 -1.25 -7.52
N GLY A 346 2.07 -1.26 -8.52
CA GLY A 346 2.38 -0.94 -9.91
C GLY A 346 2.93 0.47 -10.14
N GLY A 347 3.25 0.74 -11.40
CA GLY A 347 3.92 1.95 -11.85
C GLY A 347 5.13 1.60 -12.71
N ILE A 348 4.98 0.82 -13.78
CA ILE A 348 6.14 0.53 -14.64
C ILE A 348 6.47 1.79 -15.46
N GLY A 349 7.54 2.47 -15.06
CA GLY A 349 8.08 3.61 -15.79
C GLY A 349 9.01 3.20 -16.92
N ASN A 350 9.15 4.08 -17.91
CA ASN A 350 10.11 3.92 -18.99
C ASN A 350 11.51 4.39 -18.56
N ASN A 351 12.09 3.69 -17.59
CA ASN A 351 13.38 4.00 -16.98
C ASN A 351 14.19 2.71 -16.73
N VAL A 352 15.43 2.84 -16.25
CA VAL A 352 16.34 1.68 -16.06
C VAL A 352 15.85 0.66 -15.04
N PHE A 353 15.03 1.05 -14.07
CA PHE A 353 14.42 0.12 -13.11
C PHE A 353 13.17 -0.55 -13.67
N GLY A 354 12.47 0.08 -14.64
CA GLY A 354 11.23 -0.42 -15.22
C GLY A 354 11.42 -1.20 -16.52
N ILE A 355 12.52 -1.02 -17.25
CA ILE A 355 12.82 -1.72 -18.51
C ILE A 355 13.64 -2.98 -18.25
N MET A 356 13.39 -4.04 -19.02
CA MET A 356 14.15 -5.29 -18.96
C MET A 356 15.56 -5.15 -19.58
N PRO A 357 16.61 -5.78 -19.01
CA PRO A 357 16.58 -6.65 -17.83
C PRO A 357 16.73 -5.91 -16.49
N GLY A 358 16.79 -4.57 -16.49
CA GLY A 358 16.92 -3.76 -15.27
C GLY A 358 15.81 -4.00 -14.24
N ALA A 359 14.57 -4.20 -14.70
CA ALA A 359 13.46 -4.61 -13.83
C ALA A 359 13.69 -5.93 -13.08
N ILE A 360 14.33 -6.92 -13.72
CA ILE A 360 14.68 -8.20 -13.06
C ILE A 360 15.71 -7.94 -11.95
N ILE A 361 16.71 -7.10 -12.24
CA ILE A 361 17.79 -6.78 -11.31
C ILE A 361 17.25 -6.01 -10.10
N GLU A 362 16.36 -5.04 -10.32
CA GLU A 362 15.66 -4.29 -9.27
C GLU A 362 14.90 -5.25 -8.35
N ALA A 363 14.13 -6.19 -8.91
CA ALA A 363 13.38 -7.17 -8.14
C ALA A 363 14.30 -8.08 -7.31
N GLN A 364 15.46 -8.46 -7.87
CA GLN A 364 16.47 -9.26 -7.17
C GLN A 364 17.13 -8.48 -6.02
N HIS A 365 17.39 -7.19 -6.19
CA HIS A 365 18.00 -6.34 -5.16
C HIS A 365 17.05 -6.11 -3.99
N LEU A 366 15.79 -5.83 -4.28
CA LEU A 366 14.73 -5.69 -3.29
C LEU A 366 14.31 -7.03 -2.67
N ARG A 367 14.61 -8.16 -3.33
CA ARG A 367 14.02 -9.48 -3.03
C ARG A 367 12.49 -9.43 -3.04
N THR A 368 11.93 -8.77 -4.06
CA THR A 368 10.50 -8.65 -4.26
C THR A 368 9.85 -10.03 -4.21
N THR A 369 8.79 -10.15 -3.40
CA THR A 369 8.05 -11.39 -3.17
C THR A 369 6.70 -11.38 -3.89
N ALA A 370 6.03 -10.22 -3.89
CA ALA A 370 4.72 -10.05 -4.47
C ALA A 370 4.62 -8.72 -5.21
N LEU A 371 3.92 -8.70 -6.35
CA LEU A 371 3.63 -7.48 -7.09
C LEU A 371 2.13 -7.34 -7.37
N ASN A 372 1.55 -6.23 -6.90
CA ASN A 372 0.18 -5.80 -7.19
C ASN A 372 0.22 -4.73 -8.27
N MET A 373 0.13 -5.10 -9.54
CA MET A 373 0.25 -4.08 -10.59
C MET A 373 -1.10 -3.53 -10.96
N ARG A 374 -1.21 -2.21 -10.81
CA ARG A 374 -2.45 -1.44 -11.02
C ARG A 374 -2.39 -0.50 -12.22
N HIS A 375 -1.20 -0.04 -12.58
CA HIS A 375 -0.92 0.84 -13.71
C HIS A 375 0.53 0.67 -14.19
N GLY A 376 0.82 1.12 -15.41
CA GLY A 376 2.17 1.12 -15.99
C GLY A 376 2.22 0.60 -17.42
N SER A 377 3.39 0.75 -18.04
CA SER A 377 3.61 0.34 -19.44
C SER A 377 3.91 -1.16 -19.54
N TYR A 378 2.93 -2.02 -19.25
CA TYR A 378 3.10 -3.50 -19.27
C TYR A 378 3.60 -4.07 -20.59
N ASN A 379 3.34 -3.37 -21.70
CA ASN A 379 3.87 -3.72 -23.01
C ASN A 379 5.40 -3.78 -23.01
N LEU A 380 6.10 -2.98 -22.18
CA LEU A 380 7.55 -3.04 -22.04
C LEU A 380 8.05 -4.42 -21.57
N TRP A 381 7.27 -5.12 -20.75
CA TRP A 381 7.62 -6.46 -20.27
C TRP A 381 7.06 -7.55 -21.18
N LYS A 382 5.85 -7.35 -21.73
CA LYS A 382 5.24 -8.26 -22.70
C LYS A 382 6.10 -8.40 -23.96
N ASP A 383 6.56 -7.28 -24.51
CA ASP A 383 7.27 -7.25 -25.80
C ASP A 383 8.75 -7.64 -25.65
N PHE A 384 9.24 -7.79 -24.42
CA PHE A 384 10.58 -8.27 -24.14
C PHE A 384 10.67 -9.78 -24.37
N VAL A 385 11.49 -10.21 -25.34
CA VAL A 385 11.79 -11.62 -25.57
C VAL A 385 12.80 -12.10 -24.54
N TYR A 386 12.37 -12.97 -23.63
CA TYR A 386 13.20 -13.58 -22.61
C TYR A 386 14.06 -14.69 -23.24
N ASN A 387 15.35 -14.43 -23.40
CA ASN A 387 16.38 -15.40 -23.78
C ASN A 387 17.70 -15.01 -23.11
N GLU A 388 18.68 -15.91 -23.11
CA GLU A 388 19.95 -15.69 -22.43
C GLU A 388 20.60 -14.37 -22.85
N LYS A 389 20.76 -14.14 -24.16
CA LYS A 389 21.37 -12.92 -24.70
C LYS A 389 20.71 -11.63 -24.18
N ASN A 390 19.38 -11.57 -24.24
CA ASN A 390 18.62 -10.37 -23.86
C ASN A 390 18.63 -10.16 -22.34
N VAL A 391 18.45 -11.23 -21.57
CA VAL A 391 18.40 -11.17 -20.09
C VAL A 391 19.77 -10.84 -19.52
N THR A 392 20.84 -11.40 -20.09
CA THR A 392 22.21 -11.14 -19.63
C THR A 392 22.83 -9.88 -20.23
N THR A 393 22.07 -9.05 -20.94
CA THR A 393 22.58 -7.75 -21.42
C THR A 393 22.95 -6.88 -20.22
N PRO A 394 24.21 -6.40 -20.10
CA PRO A 394 24.62 -5.59 -18.95
C PRO A 394 23.82 -4.28 -18.86
N VAL A 395 23.42 -3.92 -17.64
CA VAL A 395 22.69 -2.69 -17.35
C VAL A 395 23.50 -1.87 -16.34
N THR A 396 23.79 -0.63 -16.69
CA THR A 396 24.39 0.34 -15.75
C THR A 396 23.29 1.10 -15.05
N PHE A 397 23.26 1.03 -13.72
CA PHE A 397 22.34 1.81 -12.87
C PHE A 397 22.96 3.14 -12.48
N PRO A 398 22.17 4.17 -12.10
CA PRO A 398 22.69 5.46 -11.69
C PRO A 398 23.62 5.34 -10.48
N ALA A 399 24.63 6.20 -10.32
CA ALA A 399 25.48 6.18 -9.14
C ALA A 399 24.77 6.71 -7.88
N ASN A 400 23.80 7.60 -8.05
CA ASN A 400 22.99 8.22 -6.99
C ASN A 400 21.63 8.68 -7.56
N SER A 401 20.75 9.24 -6.73
CA SER A 401 19.43 9.72 -7.14
C SER A 401 19.44 10.98 -8.02
N GLU A 402 20.58 11.67 -8.15
CA GLU A 402 20.71 12.90 -8.95
C GLU A 402 20.94 12.61 -10.45
N GLU A 403 21.44 11.42 -10.80
CA GLU A 403 21.74 11.06 -12.18
C GLU A 403 20.46 10.82 -13.01
N LYS A 404 20.40 11.47 -14.18
CA LYS A 404 19.28 11.37 -15.15
C LYS A 404 19.62 10.40 -16.30
N PRO A 405 18.61 9.89 -17.03
CA PRO A 405 18.84 8.93 -18.12
C PRO A 405 19.71 9.54 -19.22
N GLY A 406 20.69 8.76 -19.72
CA GLY A 406 21.54 9.15 -20.84
C GLY A 406 23.00 8.72 -20.71
N ALA A 407 23.54 8.65 -19.49
CA ALA A 407 24.86 8.10 -19.19
C ALA A 407 25.03 7.86 -17.68
N TYR A 408 24.55 6.74 -17.17
CA TYR A 408 24.75 6.37 -15.77
C TYR A 408 26.19 5.99 -15.48
N THR A 409 26.72 6.41 -14.32
CA THR A 409 28.10 6.12 -13.92
C THR A 409 28.19 5.08 -12.80
N GLY A 410 27.05 4.60 -12.32
CA GLY A 410 26.97 3.62 -11.24
C GLY A 410 27.34 2.21 -11.69
N LYS A 411 26.83 1.22 -10.95
CA LYS A 411 27.24 -0.16 -11.13
C LYS A 411 26.63 -0.78 -12.38
N THR A 412 27.46 -1.41 -13.21
CA THR A 412 27.01 -2.31 -14.28
C THR A 412 26.75 -3.70 -13.72
N ILE A 413 25.54 -4.22 -13.94
CA ILE A 413 25.06 -5.50 -13.41
C ILE A 413 24.39 -6.29 -14.53
N THR A 414 24.48 -7.61 -14.44
CA THR A 414 23.83 -8.55 -15.36
C THR A 414 22.83 -9.40 -14.58
N ALA A 415 21.62 -9.57 -15.13
CA ALA A 415 20.63 -10.46 -14.54
C ALA A 415 21.00 -11.94 -14.74
N ILE A 416 20.53 -12.80 -13.84
CA ILE A 416 20.67 -14.25 -13.98
C ILE A 416 19.59 -14.76 -14.93
N PHE A 417 20.01 -15.44 -16.00
CA PHE A 417 19.11 -16.12 -16.93
C PHE A 417 18.52 -17.38 -16.29
N ASP A 418 17.20 -17.54 -16.43
CA ASP A 418 16.51 -18.79 -16.10
C ASP A 418 16.01 -19.49 -17.38
N PRO A 419 16.57 -20.65 -17.76
CA PRO A 419 16.17 -21.36 -18.97
C PRO A 419 14.71 -21.82 -18.99
N VAL A 420 14.00 -21.86 -17.84
CA VAL A 420 12.56 -22.18 -17.80
C VAL A 420 11.71 -21.19 -18.59
N TYR A 421 12.22 -19.97 -18.79
CA TYR A 421 11.51 -18.88 -19.49
C TYR A 421 12.12 -18.57 -20.87
N ASP A 422 13.03 -19.38 -21.38
CA ASP A 422 13.60 -19.16 -22.71
C ASP A 422 12.51 -19.15 -23.79
N GLY A 423 12.52 -18.11 -24.63
CA GLY A 423 11.52 -17.84 -25.66
C GLY A 423 10.18 -17.26 -25.16
N LYS A 424 9.99 -17.10 -23.84
CA LYS A 424 8.78 -16.46 -23.29
C LYS A 424 8.91 -14.93 -23.26
N SER A 425 7.84 -14.24 -22.87
CA SER A 425 7.89 -12.81 -22.56
C SER A 425 8.48 -12.53 -21.17
N GLY A 426 9.03 -11.33 -20.99
CA GLY A 426 9.42 -10.83 -19.67
C GLY A 426 8.24 -10.73 -18.68
N LEU A 427 7.02 -10.52 -19.19
CA LEU A 427 5.80 -10.48 -18.38
C LEU A 427 5.43 -11.88 -17.85
N GLU A 428 5.57 -12.94 -18.65
CA GLU A 428 5.39 -14.32 -18.20
C GLU A 428 6.41 -14.72 -17.13
N TYR A 429 7.68 -14.32 -17.29
CA TYR A 429 8.71 -14.50 -16.26
C TYR A 429 8.27 -13.89 -14.93
N PHE A 430 7.84 -12.63 -14.96
CA PHE A 430 7.42 -11.96 -13.74
C PHE A 430 6.17 -12.59 -13.13
N CYS A 431 5.12 -12.79 -13.94
CA CYS A 431 3.85 -13.40 -13.50
C CYS A 431 4.07 -14.66 -12.65
N ASP A 432 4.91 -15.58 -13.14
CA ASP A 432 5.20 -16.83 -12.46
C ASP A 432 6.11 -16.67 -11.24
N ARG A 433 7.04 -15.69 -11.24
CA ARG A 433 8.04 -15.52 -10.19
C ARG A 433 7.59 -14.70 -8.97
N MET A 434 6.64 -13.76 -9.12
CA MET A 434 6.27 -12.85 -8.02
C MET A 434 4.78 -12.89 -7.64
N GLY A 435 4.08 -14.01 -7.86
CA GLY A 435 2.72 -14.23 -7.34
C GLY A 435 1.74 -13.09 -7.69
N TYR A 436 1.68 -12.72 -8.97
CA TYR A 436 1.05 -11.48 -9.42
C TYR A 436 -0.48 -11.43 -9.27
N ARG A 437 -0.99 -10.22 -9.00
CA ARG A 437 -2.37 -9.81 -9.32
C ARG A 437 -2.29 -8.57 -10.22
N LEU A 438 -3.10 -8.57 -11.28
CA LEU A 438 -3.18 -7.49 -12.24
C LEU A 438 -4.63 -7.00 -12.24
N VAL A 439 -4.78 -5.69 -12.03
CA VAL A 439 -6.05 -4.96 -12.00
C VAL A 439 -6.06 -3.96 -13.15
#